data_AF-A0A2V6SX70-F1
#
_entry.id   AF-A0A2V6SX70-F1
#
_cell.length_a   1.000
_cell.length_b   1.000
_cell.length_c   1.000
_cell.angle_alpha   90.00
_cell.angle_beta   90.00
_cell.angle_gamma   90.00
#
_symmetry.space_group_name_H-M   'P 1'
#
loop_
_entity.id
_entity.type
_entity.pdbx_description
1 polymer ?
#
loop_
_entity_poly.entity_id
_entity_poly.type
_entity_poly.pdbx_seq_one_letter_code
_entity_poly.pdbx_strand_id
1 'polypeptide(L)'
;MSAPPPKNRRQEIQLTPEEQAAFLRQHHKAAFATIDKDGFPHVVGMNYVVKDSAFYMTSYGKAQKVLNVRRNPKVGLMVETG
;
A
#
# COMPACT_ATOMS: atom_id res chain seq x y z
N MET A 1 -29.74 -17.94 28.27
CA MET A 1 -28.89 -18.16 27.08
C MET A 1 -28.31 -16.81 26.69
N SER A 2 -26.99 -16.62 26.78
CA SER A 2 -26.36 -15.35 26.40
C SER A 2 -26.27 -15.27 24.87
N ALA A 3 -26.55 -14.10 24.29
CA ALA A 3 -26.43 -13.88 22.85
C ALA A 3 -24.97 -14.05 22.40
N PRO A 4 -24.72 -14.60 21.20
CA PRO A 4 -23.37 -14.71 20.67
C PRO A 4 -22.73 -13.31 20.56
N PRO A 5 -21.41 -13.17 20.82
CA PRO A 5 -20.73 -11.89 20.71
C PRO A 5 -20.92 -11.31 19.30
N PRO A 6 -20.99 -9.97 19.17
CA PRO A 6 -21.20 -9.34 17.87
C PRO A 6 -20.08 -9.77 16.90
N LYS A 7 -20.46 -10.26 15.73
CA LYS A 7 -19.51 -10.65 14.68
C LYS A 7 -18.64 -9.44 14.30
N ASN A 8 -17.33 -9.65 14.24
CA ASN A 8 -16.40 -8.61 13.85
C ASN A 8 -16.54 -8.36 12.34
N ARG A 9 -17.26 -7.30 11.96
CA ARG A 9 -17.52 -6.90 10.57
C ARG A 9 -16.26 -6.78 9.72
N ARG A 10 -15.09 -6.50 10.33
CA ARG A 10 -13.80 -6.47 9.61
C ARG A 10 -13.38 -7.85 9.11
N GLN A 11 -13.67 -8.91 9.87
CA GLN A 11 -13.34 -10.29 9.48
C GLN A 11 -14.21 -10.77 8.31
N GLU A 12 -15.43 -10.23 8.16
CA GLU A 12 -16.34 -10.59 7.06
C GLU A 12 -15.89 -10.03 5.70
N ILE A 13 -15.06 -8.98 5.69
CA ILE A 13 -14.61 -8.28 4.46
C ILE A 13 -13.10 -8.40 4.22
N GLN A 14 -12.38 -9.12 5.09
CA GLN A 14 -10.94 -9.26 4.96
C GLN A 14 -10.61 -10.27 3.87
N LEU A 15 -9.91 -9.81 2.83
CA LEU A 15 -9.38 -10.71 1.81
C LEU A 15 -8.44 -11.74 2.42
N THR A 16 -8.52 -12.99 1.97
CA THR A 16 -7.54 -14.03 2.29
C THR A 16 -6.15 -13.66 1.75
N PRO A 17 -5.05 -14.25 2.26
CA PRO A 17 -3.71 -14.02 1.70
C PRO A 17 -3.63 -14.28 0.19
N GLU A 18 -4.35 -15.30 -0.29
CA GLU A 18 -4.41 -15.67 -1.71
C GLU A 18 -5.16 -14.61 -2.53
N GLU A 19 -6.30 -14.12 -2.02
CA GLU A 19 -7.07 -13.04 -2.63
C GLU A 19 -6.28 -11.73 -2.65
N GLN A 20 -5.57 -11.39 -1.58
CA GLN A 20 -4.69 -10.22 -1.53
C GLN A 20 -3.59 -10.32 -2.59
N ALA A 21 -2.91 -11.47 -2.66
CA ALA A 21 -1.84 -11.67 -3.63
C ALA A 21 -2.36 -11.65 -5.08
N ALA A 22 -3.54 -12.19 -5.33
CA ALA A 22 -4.19 -12.12 -6.64
C ALA A 22 -4.57 -10.68 -7.01
N PHE A 23 -5.20 -9.95 -6.08
CA PHE A 23 -5.58 -8.56 -6.25
C PHE A 23 -4.38 -7.66 -6.59
N LEU A 24 -3.30 -7.78 -5.82
CA LEU A 24 -2.08 -6.99 -6.03
C LEU A 24 -1.32 -7.35 -7.31
N ARG A 25 -1.49 -8.57 -7.85
CA ARG A 25 -0.94 -8.95 -9.16
C ARG A 25 -1.76 -8.42 -10.32
N GLN A 26 -3.08 -8.34 -10.15
CA GLN A 26 -4.02 -7.90 -11.17
C GLN A 26 -4.05 -6.38 -11.34
N HIS A 27 -3.85 -5.63 -10.26
CA HIS A 27 -3.86 -4.17 -10.27
C HIS A 27 -2.45 -3.60 -10.23
N HIS A 28 -2.22 -2.51 -10.98
CA HIS A 28 -0.87 -1.95 -11.13
C HIS A 28 -0.74 -0.51 -10.65
N LYS A 29 -1.82 0.15 -10.24
CA LYS A 29 -1.80 1.54 -9.76
C LYS A 29 -1.97 1.56 -8.24
N ALA A 30 -1.24 2.45 -7.60
CA ALA A 30 -1.30 2.62 -6.16
C ALA A 30 -1.09 4.08 -5.76
N ALA A 31 -1.64 4.48 -4.62
CA ALA A 31 -1.24 5.67 -3.91
C ALA A 31 -0.02 5.35 -3.05
N PHE A 32 1.12 5.95 -3.37
CA PHE A 32 2.38 5.78 -2.65
C PHE A 32 2.63 6.98 -1.74
N ALA A 33 2.67 6.73 -0.43
CA ALA A 33 2.88 7.72 0.61
C ALA A 33 4.33 7.68 1.13
N THR A 34 4.97 8.84 1.16
CA THR A 34 6.30 9.06 1.73
C THR A 34 6.25 10.21 2.75
N ILE A 35 7.25 10.31 3.63
CA ILE A 35 7.36 11.40 4.60
C ILE A 35 8.34 12.45 4.07
N ASP A 36 7.92 13.71 3.99
CA ASP A 36 8.78 14.79 3.51
C ASP A 36 9.85 15.21 4.56
N LYS A 37 10.51 16.36 4.35
CA LYS A 37 11.58 16.81 5.24
C LYS A 37 11.07 17.43 6.54
N ASP A 38 9.82 17.89 6.52
CA ASP A 38 9.17 18.58 7.64
C ASP A 38 8.19 17.64 8.38
N GLY A 39 8.06 16.39 7.92
CA GLY A 39 7.25 15.34 8.53
C GLY A 39 5.85 15.19 7.94
N PHE A 40 5.52 15.93 6.88
CA PHE A 40 4.21 15.84 6.23
C PHE A 40 4.12 14.67 5.25
N PRO A 41 2.91 14.10 5.05
CA PRO A 41 2.69 13.07 4.05
C PRO A 41 2.77 13.65 2.64
N HIS A 42 3.55 13.00 1.78
CA HIS A 42 3.60 13.25 0.35
C HIS A 42 3.10 12.01 -0.40
N VAL A 43 1.89 12.12 -0.98
CA VAL A 43 1.16 11.02 -1.63
C VAL A 43 1.13 11.25 -3.14
N VAL A 44 1.47 10.20 -3.89
CA VAL A 44 1.57 10.25 -5.35
C VAL A 44 1.05 8.96 -5.97
N GLY A 45 0.41 9.06 -7.13
CA GLY A 45 0.08 7.90 -7.96
C GLY A 45 1.36 7.26 -8.51
N MET A 46 1.49 5.94 -8.36
CA MET A 46 2.61 5.15 -8.86
C MET A 46 2.10 3.86 -9.50
N ASN A 47 2.73 3.49 -10.62
CA ASN A 47 2.63 2.12 -11.09
C ASN A 47 3.58 1.22 -10.30
N TYR A 48 3.19 -0.03 -10.09
CA TYR A 48 4.01 -1.02 -9.40
C TYR A 48 3.87 -2.42 -10.02
N VAL A 49 4.83 -3.29 -9.69
CA VAL A 49 4.72 -4.74 -9.89
C VAL A 49 5.07 -5.47 -8.59
N VAL A 50 4.45 -6.62 -8.35
CA VAL A 50 4.79 -7.49 -7.20
C VAL A 50 5.60 -8.68 -7.69
N LYS A 51 6.72 -8.94 -7.03
CA LYS A 51 7.54 -10.14 -7.23
C LYS A 51 8.20 -10.52 -5.91
N ASP A 52 8.26 -11.82 -5.59
CA ASP A 52 8.93 -12.34 -4.39
C ASP A 52 8.51 -11.62 -3.09
N SER A 53 7.21 -11.34 -2.96
CA SER A 53 6.61 -10.59 -1.85
C SER A 53 7.11 -9.15 -1.68
N ALA A 54 7.73 -8.57 -2.72
CA ALA A 54 8.19 -7.20 -2.76
C ALA A 54 7.48 -6.38 -3.85
N PHE A 55 7.29 -5.09 -3.57
CA PHE A 55 6.75 -4.12 -4.52
C PHE A 55 7.90 -3.39 -5.22
N TYR A 56 7.88 -3.41 -6.55
CA TYR A 56 8.86 -2.73 -7.38
C TYR A 56 8.22 -1.55 -8.10
N MET A 57 8.94 -0.43 -8.13
CA MET A 57 8.55 0.79 -8.82
C MET A 57 9.78 1.37 -9.52
N THR A 58 9.57 2.04 -10.65
CA THR A 58 10.64 2.79 -11.33
C THR A 58 10.39 4.28 -11.19
N SER A 59 11.43 5.06 -10.88
CA SER A 59 11.33 6.51 -10.77
C SER A 59 12.67 7.18 -11.04
N TYR A 60 12.65 8.48 -11.34
CA TYR A 60 13.86 9.27 -11.45
C TYR A 60 14.54 9.43 -10.08
N GLY A 61 15.86 9.25 -10.03
CA GLY A 61 16.61 9.33 -8.77
C GLY A 61 16.52 10.69 -8.04
N LYS A 62 16.15 11.75 -8.77
CA LYS A 62 15.92 13.10 -8.23
C LYS A 62 14.45 13.41 -7.88
N ALA A 63 13.53 12.48 -8.11
CA ALA A 63 12.12 12.69 -7.79
C ALA A 63 11.93 12.86 -6.28
N GLN A 64 11.03 13.77 -5.87
CA GLN A 64 10.80 14.11 -4.46
C GLN A 64 10.51 12.86 -3.60
N LYS A 65 9.72 11.90 -4.12
CA LYS A 65 9.42 10.64 -3.42
C LYS A 65 10.66 9.78 -3.17
N VAL A 66 11.62 9.77 -4.09
CA VAL A 66 12.89 9.03 -3.94
C VAL A 66 13.79 9.72 -2.90
N LEU A 67 13.87 11.05 -2.95
CA LEU A 67 14.60 11.82 -1.94
C LEU A 67 13.98 11.65 -0.54
N ASN A 68 12.65 11.60 -0.45
CA ASN A 68 11.92 11.32 0.78
C ASN A 68 12.26 9.93 1.33
N VAL A 69 12.18 8.88 0.51
CA VAL A 69 12.52 7.49 0.92
C VAL A 69 13.97 7.36 1.38
N ARG A 70 14.91 8.01 0.70
CA ARG A 70 16.34 8.00 1.10
C ARG A 70 16.57 8.62 2.47
N ARG A 71 15.79 9.65 2.83
CA ARG A 71 15.86 10.30 4.15
C ARG A 71 15.09 9.52 5.21
N ASN A 72 13.91 9.00 4.87
CA ASN A 72 13.05 8.24 5.76
C ASN A 72 12.39 7.07 4.98
N PRO A 73 12.80 5.82 5.25
CA PRO A 73 12.32 4.66 4.50
C PRO A 73 10.92 4.19 4.92
N LYS A 74 10.27 4.83 5.90
CA LYS A 74 8.88 4.52 6.27
C LYS A 74 7.94 5.02 5.17
N VAL A 75 7.22 4.09 4.56
CA VAL A 75 6.33 4.34 3.42
C VAL A 75 5.00 3.63 3.61
N GLY A 76 3.98 4.12 2.90
CA GLY A 76 2.69 3.46 2.75
C GLY A 76 2.38 3.21 1.28
N LEU A 77 1.73 2.09 0.98
CA LEU A 77 1.21 1.78 -0.35
C LEU A 77 -0.25 1.36 -0.22
N MET A 78 -1.13 2.06 -0.92
CA MET A 78 -2.56 1.75 -0.96
C MET A 78 -2.96 1.41 -2.39
N VAL A 79 -3.62 0.27 -2.54
CA VAL A 79 -4.14 -0.22 -3.82
C VAL A 79 -5.64 -0.34 -3.67
N GLU A 80 -6.37 0.29 -4.57
CA GLU A 80 -7.83 0.27 -4.60
C GLU A 80 -8.32 0.07 -6.03
N THR A 81 -9.57 -0.34 -6.16
CA THR A 81 -10.29 -0.45 -7.42
C THR A 81 -11.73 -0.01 -7.17
N GLY A 82 -12.34 0.68 -8.14
CA GLY A 82 -13.69 1.24 -8.02
C GLY A 82 -13.65 2.72 -7.68
#